data_AF-A0A8T4Q081-F1
#
_entry.id   AF-A0A8T4Q081-F1
#
_cell.length_a   1.000
_cell.length_b   1.000
_cell.length_c   1.000
_cell.angle_alpha   90.00
_cell.angle_beta   90.00
_cell.angle_gamma   90.00
#
_symmetry.space_group_name_H-M   'P 1'
#
loop_
_entity.id
_entity.type
_entity.pdbx_description
1 polymer ?
#
loop_
_entity_poly.entity_id
_entity_poly.type
_entity_poly.pdbx_seq_one_letter_code
_entity_poly.pdbx_strand_id
1 'polypeptide(L)'
;MKQLNPVQIGHLGECYVMYSLATLGTKAMKVPDSLDFDLLTNDPIKIEVKTGVERVEVRKRPTKKEGFFCITDRPHWQFANNKSKIIFCNGNAKHINLGRKRICDYYVLVCLKINLKVEKTYIIPSEVVNHRRLIKIGTTDKGMFEKYNETWHLIRESCEV
;
A
#
# COMPACT_ATOMS: atom_id res chain seq x y z
N MET A 1 -11.25 10.67 19.10
CA MET A 1 -9.94 10.04 18.82
C MET A 1 -9.14 10.98 17.94
N LYS A 2 -7.85 11.22 18.24
CA LYS A 2 -7.00 12.05 17.36
C LYS A 2 -6.80 11.31 16.03
N GLN A 3 -7.03 12.00 14.92
CA GLN A 3 -6.80 11.45 13.58
C GLN A 3 -5.30 11.33 13.36
N LEU A 4 -4.81 10.12 13.02
CA LEU A 4 -3.41 9.92 12.67
C LEU A 4 -3.08 10.69 11.39
N ASN A 5 -1.90 11.30 11.35
CA ASN A 5 -1.40 11.91 10.13
C ASN A 5 -0.91 10.81 9.15
N PRO A 6 -0.73 11.13 7.85
CA PRO A 6 -0.31 10.15 6.85
C PRO A 6 1.02 9.45 7.16
N VAL A 7 1.96 10.13 7.82
CA VAL A 7 3.28 9.57 8.20
C VAL A 7 3.12 8.49 9.27
N GLN A 8 2.29 8.76 10.29
CA GLN A 8 1.99 7.80 11.35
C GLN A 8 1.28 6.56 10.80
N ILE A 9 0.40 6.73 9.81
CA ILE A 9 -0.25 5.61 9.11
C ILE A 9 0.77 4.78 8.34
N GLY A 10 1.72 5.43 7.64
CA GLY A 10 2.83 4.74 6.97
C GLY A 10 3.62 3.86 7.94
N HIS A 11 4.12 4.47 9.03
CA HIS A 11 4.87 3.76 10.06
C HIS A 11 4.09 2.59 10.70
N LEU A 12 2.78 2.75 10.90
CA LEU A 12 1.95 1.65 11.43
C LEU A 12 1.97 0.43 10.50
N GLY A 13 1.89 0.65 9.19
CA GLY A 13 2.00 -0.43 8.21
C GLY A 13 3.38 -1.05 8.18
N GLU A 14 4.45 -0.25 8.21
CA GLU A 14 5.83 -0.77 8.28
C GLU A 14 6.04 -1.66 9.52
N CYS A 15 5.60 -1.19 10.70
CA CYS A 15 5.66 -1.98 11.93
C CYS A 15 4.88 -3.29 11.82
N TYR A 16 3.68 -3.25 11.23
CA TYR A 16 2.88 -4.45 10.99
C TYR A 16 3.61 -5.44 10.07
N VAL A 17 4.19 -4.97 8.95
CA VAL A 17 4.91 -5.83 8.00
C VAL A 17 6.14 -6.45 8.65
N MET A 18 6.93 -5.68 9.39
CA MET A 18 8.08 -6.20 10.13
C MET A 18 7.67 -7.27 11.14
N TYR A 19 6.56 -7.05 11.87
CA TYR A 19 6.01 -8.04 12.79
C TYR A 19 5.60 -9.32 12.06
N SER A 20 4.84 -9.21 10.97
CA SER A 20 4.41 -10.36 10.17
C SER A 20 5.61 -11.16 9.63
N LEU A 21 6.63 -10.49 9.09
CA LEU A 21 7.87 -11.17 8.64
C LEU A 21 8.57 -11.89 9.79
N ALA A 22 8.69 -11.24 10.96
CA ALA A 22 9.31 -11.86 12.13
C ALA A 22 8.55 -13.11 12.61
N THR A 23 7.20 -13.10 12.58
CA THR A 23 6.39 -14.29 12.92
C THR A 23 6.59 -15.46 11.94
N LEU A 24 7.08 -15.18 10.73
CA LEU A 24 7.41 -16.19 9.73
C LEU A 24 8.88 -16.63 9.77
N GLY A 25 9.67 -16.10 10.71
CA GLY A 25 11.09 -16.39 10.83
C GLY A 25 11.99 -15.55 9.92
N THR A 26 11.44 -14.62 9.14
CA THR A 26 12.18 -13.71 8.28
C THR A 26 12.51 -12.42 9.04
N LYS A 27 13.80 -12.11 9.19
CA LYS A 27 14.22 -10.86 9.84
C LYS A 27 14.21 -9.75 8.81
N ALA A 28 13.60 -8.62 9.14
CA ALA A 28 13.60 -7.43 8.31
C ALA A 28 14.09 -6.21 9.10
N MET A 29 14.78 -5.31 8.41
CA MET A 29 15.22 -4.03 8.96
C MET A 29 14.66 -2.88 8.12
N LYS A 30 14.29 -1.78 8.79
CA LYS A 30 13.96 -0.53 8.11
C LYS A 30 15.23 0.09 7.53
N VAL A 31 15.15 0.58 6.29
CA VAL A 31 16.25 1.29 5.64
C VAL A 31 16.01 2.80 5.62
N PRO A 32 17.03 3.62 5.34
CA PRO A 32 16.85 5.07 5.24
C PRO A 32 15.88 5.46 4.11
N ASP A 33 15.02 6.45 4.36
CA ASP A 33 14.04 6.99 3.40
C ASP A 33 14.65 7.54 2.09
N SER A 34 15.98 7.65 2.01
CA SER A 34 16.70 8.00 0.78
C SER A 34 16.66 6.89 -0.28
N LEU A 35 16.48 5.63 0.14
CA LEU A 35 16.38 4.48 -0.76
C LEU A 35 15.02 4.41 -1.46
N ASP A 36 14.85 3.43 -2.34
CA ASP A 36 13.63 3.26 -3.14
C ASP A 36 12.65 2.26 -2.53
N PHE A 37 12.95 1.71 -1.35
CA PHE A 37 12.19 0.71 -0.63
C PHE A 37 12.28 0.97 0.88
N ASP A 38 11.40 0.37 1.67
CA ASP A 38 11.26 0.68 3.10
C ASP A 38 11.94 -0.36 4.00
N LEU A 39 11.92 -1.64 3.61
CA LEU A 39 12.48 -2.75 4.39
C LEU A 39 13.45 -3.62 3.57
N LEU A 40 14.49 -4.12 4.23
CA LEU A 40 15.41 -5.13 3.71
C LEU A 40 15.37 -6.37 4.61
N THR A 41 15.21 -7.56 4.04
CA THR A 41 15.26 -8.83 4.78
C THR A 41 16.68 -9.39 4.92
N ASN A 42 16.86 -10.42 5.76
CA ASN A 42 18.13 -11.13 5.93
C ASN A 42 18.60 -11.86 4.65
N ASP A 43 17.66 -12.36 3.85
CA ASP A 43 17.92 -12.87 2.50
C ASP A 43 17.48 -11.76 1.57
N PRO A 44 18.39 -11.04 0.89
CA PRO A 44 18.36 -9.59 0.56
C PRO A 44 17.20 -9.08 -0.33
N ILE A 45 15.96 -9.37 0.07
CA ILE A 45 14.70 -8.98 -0.55
C ILE A 45 14.35 -7.58 -0.08
N LYS A 46 14.11 -6.72 -1.06
CA LYS A 46 13.76 -5.31 -0.89
C LYS A 46 12.25 -5.17 -0.93
N ILE A 47 11.67 -4.62 0.12
CA ILE A 47 10.23 -4.51 0.28
C ILE A 47 9.83 -3.04 0.36
N GLU A 48 8.91 -2.65 -0.50
CA GLU A 48 8.20 -1.37 -0.41
C GLU A 48 6.87 -1.57 0.33
N VAL A 49 6.63 -0.80 1.38
CA VAL A 49 5.40 -0.86 2.17
C VAL A 49 4.49 0.31 1.80
N LYS A 50 3.22 0.00 1.51
CA LYS A 50 2.20 1.02 1.27
C LYS A 50 1.01 0.78 2.18
N THR A 51 0.68 1.79 2.98
CA THR A 51 -0.46 1.75 3.90
C THR A 51 -1.59 2.63 3.40
N GLY A 52 -2.81 2.08 3.39
CA GLY A 52 -4.01 2.77 2.96
C GLY A 52 -5.09 2.62 4.02
N VAL A 53 -5.83 3.70 4.29
CA VAL A 53 -7.05 3.65 5.11
C VAL A 53 -8.26 3.55 4.19
N GLU A 54 -9.22 2.74 4.61
CA GLU A 54 -10.50 2.50 3.94
C GLU A 54 -11.19 3.80 3.57
N ARG A 55 -11.68 3.85 2.33
CA ARG A 55 -12.48 4.94 1.78
C ARG A 55 -13.82 4.39 1.33
N VAL A 56 -14.89 5.10 1.64
CA VAL A 56 -16.23 4.79 1.13
C VAL A 56 -16.49 5.68 -0.07
N GLU A 57 -16.64 5.08 -1.26
CA GLU A 57 -17.03 5.83 -2.45
C GLU A 57 -18.56 5.86 -2.56
N VAL A 58 -19.16 7.02 -2.31
CA VAL A 58 -20.60 7.23 -2.52
C VAL A 58 -20.83 7.52 -4.00
N ARG A 59 -21.13 6.49 -4.79
CA ARG A 59 -21.52 6.67 -6.19
C ARG A 59 -23.01 6.96 -6.27
N LYS A 60 -23.37 8.11 -6.83
CA LYS A 60 -24.74 8.43 -7.24
C LYS A 60 -24.90 8.06 -8.71
N ARG A 61 -25.53 6.92 -9.01
CA ARG A 61 -25.88 6.58 -10.40
C ARG A 61 -27.34 6.94 -10.68
N PRO A 62 -27.64 7.74 -11.72
CA PRO A 62 -29.02 7.94 -12.14
C PRO A 62 -29.58 6.60 -12.62
N THR A 63 -30.71 6.18 -12.07
CA THR A 63 -31.42 5.01 -12.57
C THR A 63 -32.33 5.42 -13.73
N LYS A 64 -32.59 4.51 -14.67
CA LYS A 64 -33.48 4.76 -15.83
C LYS A 64 -34.94 5.03 -15.43
N LYS A 65 -35.30 4.85 -14.16
CA LYS A 65 -36.60 5.21 -13.57
C LYS A 65 -36.43 6.49 -12.77
N GLU A 66 -37.02 7.57 -13.28
CA GLU A 66 -37.38 8.85 -12.64
C GLU A 66 -36.76 9.11 -11.26
N GLY A 67 -35.70 9.93 -11.20
CA GLY A 67 -35.31 10.65 -9.98
C GLY A 67 -34.57 9.89 -8.88
N PHE A 68 -34.41 8.56 -8.96
CA PHE A 68 -33.72 7.79 -7.92
C PHE A 68 -32.23 7.58 -8.22
N PHE A 69 -31.37 7.92 -7.25
CA PHE A 69 -29.95 7.56 -7.25
C PHE A 69 -29.75 6.26 -6.47
N CYS A 70 -29.14 5.25 -7.07
CA CYS A 70 -28.64 4.11 -6.31
C CYS A 70 -27.32 4.55 -5.65
N ILE A 71 -27.29 4.55 -4.31
CA ILE A 71 -26.06 4.69 -3.52
C ILE A 71 -25.49 3.29 -3.35
N THR A 72 -24.33 3.03 -3.95
CA THR A 72 -23.55 1.83 -3.62
C THR A 72 -22.37 2.23 -2.78
N ASP A 73 -22.38 1.87 -1.51
CA ASP A 73 -21.24 2.00 -0.63
C ASP A 73 -20.32 0.79 -0.85
N ARG A 74 -19.14 1.04 -1.42
CA ARG A 74 -18.11 0.00 -1.54
C ARG A 74 -16.82 0.50 -0.89
N PRO A 75 -16.32 -0.22 0.11
CA PRO A 75 -15.04 0.13 0.71
C PRO A 75 -13.93 -0.12 -0.30
N HIS A 76 -12.97 0.79 -0.35
CA HIS A 76 -11.81 0.67 -1.21
C HIS A 76 -10.58 1.35 -0.60
N TRP A 77 -9.40 0.93 -1.06
CA TRP A 77 -8.11 1.48 -0.70
C TRP A 77 -7.40 2.00 -1.94
N GLN A 78 -6.61 3.06 -1.77
CA GLN A 78 -5.84 3.67 -2.86
C GLN A 78 -4.42 3.95 -2.41
N PHE A 79 -3.45 3.52 -3.22
CA PHE A 79 -2.03 3.65 -2.93
C PHE A 79 -1.34 4.35 -4.11
N ALA A 80 -0.67 5.46 -3.83
CA ALA A 80 0.17 6.13 -4.83
C ALA A 80 1.46 5.33 -5.03
N ASN A 81 1.76 5.00 -6.27
CA ASN A 81 2.97 4.25 -6.64
C ASN A 81 3.99 5.16 -7.34
N ASN A 82 4.25 6.30 -6.72
CA ASN A 82 5.22 7.27 -7.21
C ASN A 82 6.20 7.58 -6.07
N LYS A 83 7.49 7.76 -6.38
CA LYS A 83 8.42 8.39 -5.44
C LYS A 83 8.11 9.89 -5.41
N SER A 84 7.57 10.37 -4.30
CA SER A 84 7.40 11.80 -4.04
C SER A 84 8.44 12.24 -3.01
N LYS A 85 9.19 13.31 -3.31
CA LYS A 85 10.07 13.95 -2.34
C LYS A 85 9.43 15.25 -1.89
N ILE A 86 9.44 15.53 -0.59
CA ILE A 86 9.12 16.85 -0.06
C ILE A 86 10.38 17.70 -0.19
N ILE A 87 10.29 18.82 -0.90
CA ILE A 87 11.35 19.82 -1.02
C ILE A 87 10.83 21.10 -0.38
N PHE A 88 11.64 21.71 0.49
CA PHE A 88 11.33 23.00 1.07
C PHE A 88 11.85 24.11 0.14
N CYS A 89 10.95 24.93 -0.40
CA CYS A 89 11.29 26.10 -1.20
C CYS A 89 10.63 27.33 -0.57
N ASN A 90 11.42 28.32 -0.18
CA ASN A 90 10.96 29.58 0.42
C ASN A 90 10.01 29.37 1.61
N GLY A 91 10.38 28.49 2.55
CA GLY A 91 9.58 28.18 3.74
C GLY A 91 8.36 27.27 3.51
N ASN A 92 8.06 26.90 2.26
CA ASN A 92 6.93 26.02 1.93
C ASN A 92 7.39 24.63 1.52
N ALA A 93 6.76 23.59 2.09
CA ALA A 93 6.93 22.21 1.65
C ALA A 93 6.20 21.96 0.33
N LYS A 94 6.94 21.60 -0.72
CA LYS A 94 6.41 21.19 -2.03
C LYS A 94 6.66 19.71 -2.27
N HIS A 95 5.62 18.96 -2.63
CA HIS A 95 5.77 17.58 -3.09
C HIS A 95 6.19 17.57 -4.56
N ILE A 96 7.37 17.02 -4.86
CA ILE A 96 7.82 16.77 -6.23
C ILE A 96 7.73 15.28 -6.50
N ASN A 97 6.95 14.92 -7.53
CA ASN A 97 6.96 13.57 -8.07
C ASN A 97 8.24 13.37 -8.87
N LEU A 98 9.11 12.48 -8.42
CA LEU A 98 10.40 12.21 -9.07
C LEU A 98 10.25 11.34 -10.32
N GLY A 99 9.06 10.82 -10.61
CA GLY A 99 8.74 10.03 -11.81
C GLY A 99 9.51 8.71 -11.95
N ARG A 100 10.43 8.41 -11.03
CA ARG A 100 11.24 7.19 -11.01
C ARG A 100 10.45 6.04 -10.38
N LYS A 101 10.56 4.87 -11.01
CA LYS A 101 10.07 3.61 -10.47
C LYS A 101 10.87 3.26 -9.22
N ARG A 102 10.22 2.63 -8.25
CA ARG A 102 10.90 2.10 -7.07
C ARG A 102 11.65 0.83 -7.44
N ILE A 103 12.79 0.62 -6.81
CA ILE A 103 13.63 -0.56 -6.99
C ILE A 103 13.41 -1.43 -5.76
N CYS A 104 12.42 -2.31 -5.85
CA CYS A 104 12.08 -3.31 -4.84
C CYS A 104 11.70 -4.62 -5.51
N ASP A 105 11.71 -5.72 -4.75
CA ASP A 105 11.30 -7.04 -5.22
C ASP A 105 9.80 -7.24 -4.96
N TYR A 106 9.31 -6.78 -3.81
CA TYR A 106 7.90 -6.86 -3.43
C TYR A 106 7.33 -5.53 -2.96
N TYR A 107 6.04 -5.35 -3.24
CA TYR A 107 5.18 -4.38 -2.60
C TYR A 107 4.30 -5.08 -1.57
N VAL A 108 4.27 -4.55 -0.35
CA VAL A 108 3.34 -4.99 0.68
C VAL A 108 2.30 -3.90 0.91
N LEU A 109 1.06 -4.16 0.48
CA LEU A 109 -0.05 -3.22 0.61
C LEU A 109 -0.87 -3.55 1.86
N VAL A 110 -0.80 -2.68 2.86
CA VAL A 110 -1.52 -2.83 4.13
C VAL A 110 -2.83 -2.04 4.05
N CYS A 111 -3.96 -2.75 4.07
CA CYS A 111 -5.30 -2.16 4.00
C CYS A 111 -5.87 -2.04 5.41
N LEU A 112 -5.99 -0.82 5.92
CA LEU A 112 -6.56 -0.52 7.23
C LEU A 112 -8.03 -0.12 7.11
N LYS A 113 -8.86 -0.54 8.06
CA LYS A 113 -10.18 0.04 8.30
C LYS A 113 -10.08 1.45 8.86
N ILE A 114 -11.20 2.17 8.89
CA ILE A 114 -11.30 3.50 9.52
C ILE A 114 -10.83 3.48 10.99
N ASN A 115 -11.04 2.35 11.70
CA ASN A 115 -10.58 2.16 13.09
C ASN A 115 -9.10 1.71 13.21
N LEU A 116 -8.34 1.80 12.12
CA LEU A 116 -6.91 1.43 12.03
C LEU A 116 -6.61 -0.06 12.25
N LYS A 117 -7.62 -0.93 12.26
CA LYS A 117 -7.39 -2.38 12.21
C LYS A 117 -7.00 -2.80 10.80
N VAL A 118 -6.00 -3.65 10.66
CA VAL A 118 -5.66 -4.29 9.40
C VAL A 118 -6.81 -5.18 8.97
N GLU A 119 -7.31 -4.98 7.75
CA GLU A 119 -8.36 -5.79 7.13
C GLU A 119 -7.80 -6.81 6.15
N LYS A 120 -6.85 -6.36 5.32
CA LYS A 120 -6.21 -7.18 4.29
C LYS A 120 -4.77 -6.76 4.09
N THR A 121 -3.92 -7.71 3.72
CA THR A 121 -2.55 -7.46 3.31
C THR A 121 -2.28 -8.12 1.97
N TYR A 122 -1.65 -7.40 1.05
CA TYR A 122 -1.30 -7.94 -0.26
C TYR A 122 0.21 -7.93 -0.46
N ILE A 123 0.77 -9.07 -0.86
CA ILE A 123 2.21 -9.27 -1.10
C ILE A 123 2.40 -9.47 -2.59
N ILE A 124 2.78 -8.40 -3.28
CA ILE A 124 2.72 -8.30 -4.74
C ILE A 124 4.13 -8.16 -5.31
N PRO A 125 4.57 -9.02 -6.24
CA PRO A 125 5.84 -8.84 -6.95
C PRO A 125 5.89 -7.50 -7.68
N SER A 126 7.04 -6.84 -7.67
CA SER A 126 7.21 -5.48 -8.18
C SER A 126 6.79 -5.34 -9.65
N GLU A 127 7.00 -6.37 -10.46
CA GLU A 127 6.70 -6.42 -11.90
C GLU A 127 5.22 -6.20 -12.18
N VAL A 128 4.36 -6.64 -11.25
CA VAL A 128 2.90 -6.57 -11.37
C VAL A 128 2.39 -5.14 -11.16
N VAL A 129 3.11 -4.31 -10.39
CA VAL A 129 2.65 -2.97 -9.99
C VAL A 129 3.52 -1.83 -10.52
N ASN A 130 4.75 -2.10 -10.93
CA ASN A 130 5.73 -1.11 -11.40
C ASN A 130 5.27 -0.26 -12.60
N HIS A 131 4.27 -0.72 -13.36
CA HIS A 131 3.69 0.02 -14.48
C HIS A 131 2.50 0.91 -14.09
N ARG A 132 2.02 0.81 -12.84
CA ARG A 132 0.82 1.51 -12.35
C ARG A 132 1.22 2.70 -11.52
N ARG A 133 0.66 3.89 -11.81
CA ARG A 133 0.83 5.09 -10.96
C ARG A 133 0.00 5.06 -9.69
N LEU A 134 -1.11 4.33 -9.72
CA LEU A 134 -2.07 4.24 -8.64
C LEU A 134 -2.56 2.80 -8.55
N ILE A 135 -2.54 2.24 -7.35
CA ILE A 135 -3.07 0.92 -7.06
C ILE A 135 -4.38 1.11 -6.30
N LYS A 136 -5.47 0.54 -6.81
CA LYS A 136 -6.79 0.57 -6.16
C LYS A 136 -7.23 -0.84 -5.81
N ILE A 137 -7.76 -1.01 -4.61
CA ILE A 137 -8.26 -2.30 -4.10
C ILE A 137 -9.70 -2.09 -3.61
N GLY A 138 -10.63 -2.99 -3.93
CA GLY A 138 -12.03 -2.93 -3.47
C GLY A 138 -13.01 -2.24 -4.44
N THR A 139 -12.51 -1.48 -5.43
CA THR A 139 -13.30 -1.12 -6.61
C THR A 139 -13.45 -2.33 -7.55
N THR A 140 -14.33 -2.26 -8.54
CA THR A 140 -14.73 -3.33 -9.49
C THR A 140 -13.63 -4.21 -10.11
N ASP A 141 -12.35 -3.90 -9.92
CA ASP A 141 -11.14 -4.69 -10.22
C ASP A 141 -10.96 -5.91 -9.29
N LYS A 142 -12.07 -6.59 -8.97
CA LYS A 142 -12.26 -7.57 -7.88
C LYS A 142 -11.37 -8.82 -7.91
N GLY A 143 -10.38 -8.92 -8.78
CA GLY A 143 -9.61 -10.16 -8.94
C GLY A 143 -8.12 -10.00 -9.20
N MET A 144 -7.64 -8.84 -9.65
CA MET A 144 -6.24 -8.77 -10.11
C MET A 144 -5.26 -9.03 -8.96
N PHE A 145 -5.52 -8.42 -7.80
CA PHE A 145 -4.65 -8.53 -6.64
C PHE A 145 -5.12 -9.57 -5.62
N GLU A 146 -6.33 -10.13 -5.74
CA GLU A 146 -6.87 -11.05 -4.74
C GLU A 146 -6.01 -12.32 -4.60
N LYS A 147 -5.38 -12.77 -5.69
CA LYS A 147 -4.42 -13.89 -5.67
C LYS A 147 -3.14 -13.61 -4.87
N TYR A 148 -2.90 -12.36 -4.47
CA TYR A 148 -1.75 -11.93 -3.65
C TYR A 148 -2.16 -11.60 -2.21
N ASN A 149 -3.41 -11.86 -1.82
CA ASN A 149 -3.89 -11.60 -0.47
C ASN A 149 -3.27 -12.58 0.53
N GLU A 150 -2.60 -12.08 1.56
CA GLU A 150 -1.89 -12.84 2.60
C GLU A 150 -0.88 -13.87 2.05
N THR A 151 -0.37 -13.69 0.83
CA THR A 151 0.60 -14.59 0.19
C THR A 151 2.03 -14.35 0.66
N TRP A 152 2.24 -14.34 1.98
CA TRP A 152 3.56 -14.14 2.59
C TRP A 152 4.58 -15.22 2.20
N HIS A 153 4.11 -16.42 1.86
CA HIS A 153 4.96 -17.52 1.39
C HIS A 153 5.83 -17.13 0.19
N LEU A 154 5.39 -16.20 -0.67
CA LEU A 154 6.17 -15.74 -1.82
C LEU A 154 7.52 -15.13 -1.42
N ILE A 155 7.56 -14.41 -0.29
CA ILE A 155 8.80 -13.83 0.24
C ILE A 155 9.69 -14.96 0.74
N ARG A 156 9.12 -15.94 1.45
CA ARG A 156 9.88 -17.05 2.02
C ARG A 156 10.47 -17.96 0.94
N GLU A 157 9.69 -18.32 -0.07
CA GLU A 157 10.15 -19.16 -1.19
C GLU A 157 11.32 -18.50 -1.94
N SER A 158 11.34 -17.16 -2.00
CA SER A 158 12.43 -16.41 -2.62
C SER A 158 13.72 -16.40 -1.78
N CYS A 159 13.64 -16.74 -0.49
CA CYS A 159 14.81 -16.88 0.40
C CYS A 159 15.50 -18.23 0.28
N GLU A 160 14.81 -19.27 -0.23
CA GLU A 160 15.29 -20.65 -0.25
C GLU A 160 16.05 -21.02 -1.55
N VAL A 161 16.29 -20.04 -2.44
CA VAL A 161 17.03 -20.18 -3.72
C VAL A 161 18.47 -19.68 -3.58
#